data_AF-A0A7C3S482-F1
#
_entry.id   AF-A0A7C3S482-F1
#
_cell.length_a   1.000
_cell.length_b   1.000
_cell.length_c   1.000
_cell.angle_alpha   90.00
_cell.angle_beta   90.00
_cell.angle_gamma   90.00
#
_symmetry.space_group_name_H-M   'P 1'
#
loop_
_entity.id
_entity.type
_entity.pdbx_description
1 polymer ?
#
loop_
_entity_poly.entity_id
_entity_poly.type
_entity_poly.pdbx_seq_one_letter_code
_entity_poly.pdbx_strand_id
1 'polypeptide(L)'
;MKCPVCQTDLPEGAKFCPQCGARVGEVEEPNPALLALAEQYERRLRENPRDATTRFNLALTYIRLKRWGAAIQQLELVCQQEPDFPDAWFHLAVAYSNIGQKEKSRRLLSEFVRRFPNHPKATELRRRKFGAVDTYPSTSSKLLSQEVEVSDESAGKNETGTGL
;
A
#
# COMPACT_ATOMS: atom_id res chain seq x y z
N MET A 1 -27.20 0.49 -0.12
CA MET A 1 -26.82 1.11 -1.42
C MET A 1 -25.74 0.26 -2.08
N LYS A 2 -25.53 0.33 -3.40
CA LYS A 2 -24.51 -0.47 -4.10
C LYS A 2 -23.21 0.31 -4.34
N CYS A 3 -22.09 -0.40 -4.35
CA CYS A 3 -20.78 0.18 -4.68
C CYS A 3 -20.75 0.65 -6.15
N PRO A 4 -20.30 1.89 -6.45
CA PRO A 4 -20.21 2.37 -7.82
C PRO A 4 -19.10 1.70 -8.65
N VAL A 5 -18.14 1.04 -7.98
CA VAL A 5 -16.99 0.40 -8.65
C VAL A 5 -17.25 -1.09 -8.91
N CYS A 6 -17.73 -1.84 -7.90
CA CYS A 6 -17.87 -3.29 -7.98
C CYS A 6 -19.31 -3.81 -7.79
N GLN A 7 -20.29 -2.90 -7.67
CA GLN A 7 -21.72 -3.20 -7.53
C GLN A 7 -22.14 -4.05 -6.31
N THR A 8 -21.20 -4.38 -5.42
CA THR A 8 -21.49 -5.08 -4.16
C THR A 8 -22.37 -4.23 -3.26
N ASP A 9 -23.30 -4.88 -2.54
CA ASP A 9 -24.13 -4.22 -1.54
C ASP A 9 -23.28 -3.71 -0.38
N LEU A 10 -23.46 -2.43 -0.05
CA LEU A 10 -22.71 -1.75 1.01
C LEU A 10 -23.50 -1.78 2.32
N PRO A 11 -22.86 -2.12 3.44
CA PRO A 11 -23.48 -1.98 4.75
C PRO A 11 -23.74 -0.50 5.08
N GLU A 12 -24.70 -0.26 5.96
CA GLU A 12 -25.05 1.09 6.39
C GLU A 12 -23.86 1.77 7.08
N GLY A 13 -23.61 3.05 6.75
CA GLY A 13 -22.48 3.82 7.29
C GLY A 13 -21.09 3.38 6.81
N ALA A 14 -20.98 2.49 5.82
CA ALA A 14 -19.70 2.08 5.27
C ALA A 14 -18.94 3.27 4.68
N LYS A 15 -17.71 3.52 5.15
CA LYS A 15 -16.81 4.55 4.56
C LYS A 15 -16.08 4.04 3.32
N PHE A 16 -15.87 2.72 3.25
CA PHE A 16 -15.20 2.03 2.16
C PHE A 16 -15.96 0.77 1.80
N CYS A 17 -15.96 0.42 0.51
CA CYS A 17 -16.52 -0.83 0.02
C CYS A 17 -15.65 -1.99 0.54
N PRO A 18 -16.23 -2.95 1.27
CA PRO A 18 -15.46 -4.06 1.82
C PRO A 18 -14.91 -4.97 0.72
N GLN A 19 -15.51 -4.98 -0.47
CA GLN A 19 -15.08 -5.87 -1.55
C GLN A 19 -13.91 -5.31 -2.35
N CYS A 20 -14.02 -4.08 -2.85
CA CYS A 20 -13.02 -3.48 -3.74
C CYS A 20 -12.20 -2.36 -3.10
N GLY A 21 -12.51 -1.95 -1.87
CA GLY A 21 -11.82 -0.86 -1.18
C GLY A 21 -12.13 0.55 -1.71
N ALA A 22 -13.09 0.70 -2.62
CA ALA A 22 -13.54 2.00 -3.10
C ALA A 22 -14.12 2.83 -1.94
N ARG A 23 -13.81 4.12 -1.87
CA ARG A 23 -14.41 5.03 -0.90
C ARG A 23 -15.87 5.30 -1.29
N VAL A 24 -16.78 5.16 -0.33
CA VAL A 24 -18.23 5.22 -0.55
C VAL A 24 -18.84 6.13 0.52
N GLY A 25 -18.66 7.44 0.37
CA GLY A 25 -19.09 8.42 1.36
C GLY A 25 -18.39 9.76 1.18
N GLU A 26 -18.56 10.64 2.17
CA GLU A 26 -18.08 12.03 2.12
C GLU A 26 -16.59 12.11 1.78
N VAL A 27 -16.31 12.96 0.79
CA VAL A 27 -15.00 13.13 0.17
C VAL A 27 -14.33 14.31 0.84
N GLU A 28 -13.35 14.02 1.69
CA GLU A 28 -12.35 15.02 2.09
C GLU A 28 -11.53 15.35 0.86
N GLU A 29 -11.32 16.64 0.57
CA GLU A 29 -10.55 17.05 -0.60
C GLU A 29 -9.18 16.37 -0.58
N PRO A 30 -8.82 15.60 -1.62
CA PRO A 30 -7.54 14.93 -1.67
C PRO A 30 -6.41 15.96 -1.75
N ASN A 31 -5.31 15.70 -1.06
CA ASN A 31 -4.13 16.56 -1.12
C ASN A 31 -3.63 16.66 -2.59
N PRO A 32 -3.61 17.86 -3.20
CA PRO A 32 -3.23 18.03 -4.60
C PRO A 32 -1.81 17.55 -4.91
N ALA A 33 -0.88 17.70 -3.97
CA ALA A 33 0.50 17.23 -4.16
C ALA A 33 0.58 15.70 -4.21
N LEU A 34 -0.26 15.00 -3.44
CA LEU A 34 -0.32 13.53 -3.49
C LEU A 34 -0.99 13.03 -4.77
N LEU A 35 -1.97 13.77 -5.32
CA LEU A 35 -2.55 13.45 -6.62
C LEU A 35 -1.52 13.58 -7.74
N ALA A 36 -0.82 14.71 -7.81
CA ALA A 36 0.23 14.93 -8.80
C ALA A 36 1.36 13.89 -8.69
N LEU A 37 1.73 13.50 -7.47
CA LEU A 37 2.72 12.44 -7.24
C LEU A 37 2.24 11.07 -7.73
N ALA A 38 0.97 10.72 -7.48
CA ALA A 38 0.40 9.48 -8.01
C ALA A 38 0.42 9.46 -9.54
N GLU A 39 -0.01 10.55 -10.20
CA GLU A 39 0.02 10.69 -11.66
C GLU A 39 1.45 10.56 -12.22
N GLN A 40 2.44 11.11 -11.53
CA GLN A 40 3.85 10.98 -11.91
C GLN A 40 4.31 9.52 -11.88
N TYR A 41 4.00 8.77 -10.82
CA TYR A 41 4.33 7.35 -10.74
C TYR A 41 3.55 6.51 -11.76
N GLU A 42 2.28 6.81 -12.00
CA GLU A 42 1.49 6.16 -13.05
C GLU A 42 2.11 6.36 -14.44
N ARG A 43 2.64 7.57 -14.74
CA ARG A 43 3.38 7.82 -15.98
C ARG A 43 4.66 6.99 -16.07
N ARG A 44 5.46 6.94 -15.00
CA ARG A 44 6.68 6.10 -14.97
C ARG A 44 6.36 4.63 -15.18
N LEU A 45 5.27 4.12 -14.62
CA LEU A 45 4.85 2.73 -14.81
C LEU A 45 4.29 2.44 -16.21
N ARG A 46 3.87 3.44 -16.98
CA ARG A 46 3.57 3.27 -18.41
C ARG A 46 4.85 3.03 -19.23
N GLU A 47 5.94 3.66 -18.84
CA GLU A 47 7.25 3.52 -19.48
C GLU A 47 7.96 2.23 -19.03
N ASN A 48 7.91 1.91 -17.73
CA ASN A 48 8.44 0.67 -17.17
C ASN A 48 7.40 -0.04 -16.27
N PRO A 49 6.56 -0.92 -16.85
CA PRO A 49 5.49 -1.61 -16.11
C PRO A 49 5.96 -2.62 -15.06
N ARG A 50 7.24 -2.99 -15.05
CA ARG A 50 7.79 -4.00 -14.13
C ARG A 50 8.58 -3.40 -12.97
N ASP A 51 8.64 -2.07 -12.86
CA ASP A 51 9.30 -1.42 -11.73
C ASP A 51 8.48 -1.59 -10.44
N ALA A 52 8.85 -2.61 -9.65
CA ALA A 52 8.22 -2.93 -8.38
C ALA A 52 8.37 -1.80 -7.34
N THR A 53 9.49 -1.08 -7.33
CA THR A 53 9.75 0.02 -6.39
C THR A 53 8.85 1.21 -6.70
N THR A 54 8.77 1.62 -7.96
CA THR A 54 7.84 2.69 -8.38
C THR A 54 6.39 2.29 -8.11
N ARG A 55 6.03 1.02 -8.35
CA ARG A 55 4.70 0.49 -8.07
C ARG A 55 4.37 0.51 -6.57
N PHE A 56 5.33 0.15 -5.72
CA PHE A 56 5.19 0.23 -4.28
C PHE A 56 5.00 1.69 -3.82
N ASN A 57 5.79 2.63 -4.34
CA ASN A 57 5.67 4.06 -4.03
C ASN A 57 4.32 4.64 -4.46
N LEU A 58 3.80 4.22 -5.62
CA LEU A 58 2.44 4.54 -6.05
C LEU A 58 1.40 4.03 -5.04
N ALA A 59 1.55 2.79 -4.57
CA ALA A 59 0.66 2.23 -3.57
C ALA A 59 0.69 2.98 -2.23
N LEU A 60 1.87 3.39 -1.76
CA LEU A 60 2.01 4.22 -0.55
C LEU A 60 1.33 5.58 -0.74
N THR A 61 1.45 6.17 -1.92
CA THR A 61 0.77 7.42 -2.27
C THR A 61 -0.76 7.24 -2.23
N TYR A 62 -1.28 6.14 -2.77
CA TYR A 62 -2.70 5.81 -2.66
C TYR A 62 -3.17 5.55 -1.23
N ILE A 63 -2.34 4.93 -0.37
CA ILE A 63 -2.62 4.77 1.07
C ILE A 63 -2.79 6.14 1.73
N ARG A 64 -1.90 7.09 1.46
CA ARG A 64 -1.97 8.46 2.01
C ARG A 64 -3.21 9.21 1.52
N LEU A 65 -3.62 8.97 0.28
CA LEU A 65 -4.87 9.45 -0.29
C LEU A 65 -6.12 8.70 0.21
N LYS A 66 -5.98 7.70 1.09
CA LYS A 66 -7.05 6.78 1.53
C LYS A 66 -7.76 6.09 0.36
N ARG A 67 -7.08 5.92 -0.78
CA ARG A 67 -7.53 5.17 -1.97
C ARG A 67 -7.16 3.70 -1.81
N TRP A 68 -7.73 3.05 -0.79
CA TRP A 68 -7.34 1.70 -0.39
C TRP A 68 -7.47 0.66 -1.50
N GLY A 69 -8.54 0.70 -2.30
CA GLY A 69 -8.71 -0.21 -3.44
C GLY A 69 -7.59 -0.11 -4.46
N ALA A 70 -7.17 1.11 -4.81
CA ALA A 70 -6.08 1.33 -5.74
C ALA A 70 -4.73 0.88 -5.13
N ALA A 71 -4.50 1.16 -3.84
CA ALA A 71 -3.32 0.68 -3.13
C ALA A 71 -3.22 -0.85 -3.12
N ILE A 72 -4.33 -1.55 -2.81
CA ILE A 72 -4.39 -3.02 -2.80
C ILE A 72 -3.98 -3.58 -4.16
N GLN A 73 -4.55 -3.07 -5.26
CA GLN A 73 -4.21 -3.54 -6.61
C GLN A 73 -2.71 -3.41 -6.90
N GLN A 74 -2.10 -2.27 -6.56
CA GLN A 74 -0.68 -2.08 -6.79
C GLN A 74 0.19 -2.98 -5.89
N LEU A 75 -0.18 -3.14 -4.61
CA LEU A 75 0.56 -3.97 -3.65
C LEU A 75 0.46 -5.46 -3.98
N GLU A 76 -0.69 -5.94 -4.46
CA GLU A 76 -0.85 -7.33 -4.93
C GLU A 76 0.08 -7.62 -6.10
N LEU A 77 0.21 -6.68 -7.04
CA LEU A 77 1.15 -6.80 -8.16
C LEU A 77 2.60 -6.80 -7.68
N VAL A 78 2.98 -5.95 -6.71
CA VAL A 78 4.32 -5.99 -6.13
C VAL A 78 4.60 -7.33 -5.45
N CYS A 79 3.66 -7.86 -4.65
CA CYS A 79 3.83 -9.15 -3.98
C CYS A 79 3.91 -10.33 -4.97
N GLN A 80 3.28 -10.22 -6.15
CA GLN A 80 3.37 -11.22 -7.21
C GLN A 80 4.68 -11.14 -7.98
N GLN A 81 5.15 -9.92 -8.28
CA GLN A 81 6.39 -9.67 -9.04
C GLN A 81 7.63 -9.94 -8.19
N GLU A 82 7.61 -9.47 -6.94
CA GLU A 82 8.70 -9.55 -5.98
C GLU A 82 8.19 -10.14 -4.64
N PRO A 83 8.05 -11.48 -4.56
CA PRO A 83 7.57 -12.14 -3.35
C PRO A 83 8.42 -11.89 -2.10
N ASP A 84 9.67 -11.45 -2.28
CA ASP A 84 10.62 -11.13 -1.21
C ASP A 84 10.65 -9.64 -0.83
N PHE A 85 9.67 -8.85 -1.26
CA PHE A 85 9.53 -7.43 -0.88
C PHE A 85 8.68 -7.30 0.42
N PRO A 86 9.28 -7.24 1.63
CA PRO A 86 8.55 -7.42 2.88
C PRO A 86 7.55 -6.29 3.15
N ASP A 87 7.92 -5.05 2.83
CA ASP A 87 7.05 -3.90 3.05
C ASP A 87 5.76 -3.98 2.22
N ALA A 88 5.80 -4.53 1.00
CA ALA A 88 4.61 -4.72 0.19
C ALA A 88 3.58 -5.64 0.90
N TRP A 89 4.03 -6.75 1.49
CA TRP A 89 3.17 -7.66 2.26
C TRP A 89 2.54 -6.97 3.47
N PHE A 90 3.34 -6.20 4.21
CA PHE A 90 2.87 -5.47 5.38
C PHE A 90 1.83 -4.41 5.00
N HIS A 91 2.14 -3.55 4.01
CA HIS A 91 1.22 -2.51 3.57
C HIS A 91 -0.04 -3.08 2.91
N LEU A 92 0.04 -4.23 2.23
CA LEU A 92 -1.13 -4.93 1.70
C LEU A 92 -2.08 -5.34 2.83
N ALA A 93 -1.53 -5.91 3.91
CA ALA A 93 -2.33 -6.28 5.06
C ALA A 93 -2.94 -5.06 5.76
N VAL A 94 -2.22 -3.95 5.86
CA VAL A 94 -2.72 -2.68 6.40
C VAL A 94 -3.88 -2.14 5.55
N ALA A 95 -3.76 -2.18 4.22
CA ALA A 95 -4.82 -1.73 3.32
C ALA A 95 -6.07 -2.60 3.45
N TYR A 96 -5.93 -3.92 3.53
CA TYR A 96 -7.05 -4.84 3.79
C TYR A 96 -7.73 -4.60 5.14
N SER A 97 -6.98 -4.25 6.20
CA SER A 97 -7.54 -3.89 7.50
C SER A 97 -8.42 -2.62 7.40
N ASN A 98 -7.96 -1.61 6.65
CA ASN A 98 -8.66 -0.33 6.50
C ASN A 98 -9.99 -0.44 5.74
N ILE A 99 -10.15 -1.44 4.87
CA ILE A 99 -11.42 -1.71 4.18
C ILE A 99 -12.31 -2.71 4.94
N GLY A 100 -11.93 -3.09 6.16
CA GLY A 100 -12.69 -3.99 7.01
C GLY A 100 -12.49 -5.49 6.71
N GLN A 101 -11.62 -5.86 5.76
CA GLN A 101 -11.29 -7.26 5.47
C GLN A 101 -10.24 -7.79 6.46
N LYS A 102 -10.62 -7.83 7.75
CA LYS A 102 -9.76 -8.22 8.87
C LYS A 102 -9.16 -9.62 8.71
N GLU A 103 -9.95 -10.59 8.24
CA GLU A 103 -9.45 -11.96 8.06
C GLU A 103 -8.35 -12.05 6.99
N LYS A 104 -8.49 -11.33 5.86
CA LYS A 104 -7.43 -11.27 4.85
C LYS A 104 -6.18 -10.59 5.41
N SER A 105 -6.36 -9.46 6.10
CA SER A 105 -5.26 -8.75 6.78
C SER A 105 -4.52 -9.68 7.75
N ARG A 106 -5.25 -10.41 8.60
CA ARG A 106 -4.67 -11.34 9.57
C ARG A 106 -3.89 -12.47 8.93
N ARG A 107 -4.42 -13.06 7.84
CA ARG A 107 -3.70 -14.07 7.06
C ARG A 107 -2.41 -13.51 6.47
N LEU A 108 -2.46 -12.34 5.85
CA LEU A 108 -1.28 -11.69 5.27
C LEU A 108 -0.23 -11.35 6.33
N LEU A 109 -0.62 -10.83 7.50
CA LEU A 109 0.31 -10.56 8.60
C LEU A 109 0.93 -11.85 9.18
N SER A 110 0.16 -12.93 9.27
CA SER A 110 0.67 -14.24 9.67
C SER A 110 1.71 -14.76 8.69
N GLU A 111 1.44 -14.65 7.39
CA GLU A 111 2.39 -15.01 6.32
C GLU A 111 3.63 -14.12 6.35
N PHE A 112 3.47 -12.80 6.52
CA PHE A 112 4.56 -11.85 6.66
C PHE A 112 5.50 -12.19 7.83
N VAL A 113 4.95 -12.47 9.02
CA VAL A 113 5.74 -12.86 10.20
C VAL A 113 6.47 -14.19 10.02
N ARG A 114 5.89 -15.11 9.23
CA ARG A 114 6.50 -16.40 8.91
C ARG A 114 7.62 -16.25 7.87
N ARG A 115 7.37 -15.47 6.82
CA ARG A 115 8.28 -15.29 5.67
C ARG A 115 9.46 -14.38 6.01
N PHE A 116 9.24 -13.34 6.82
CA PHE A 116 10.24 -12.33 7.15
C PHE A 116 10.50 -12.26 8.66
N PRO A 117 10.98 -13.34 9.29
CA PRO A 117 11.08 -13.45 10.74
C PRO A 117 12.02 -12.42 11.39
N ASN A 118 12.96 -11.86 10.63
CA ASN A 118 13.95 -10.87 11.08
C ASN A 118 13.55 -9.42 10.78
N HIS A 119 12.42 -9.20 10.08
CA HIS A 119 11.97 -7.86 9.76
C HIS A 119 11.52 -7.12 11.04
N PRO A 120 11.88 -5.84 11.27
CA PRO A 120 11.52 -5.11 12.49
C PRO A 120 10.02 -5.16 12.81
N LYS A 121 9.17 -4.86 11.81
CA LYS A 121 7.71 -4.96 11.93
C LYS A 121 7.23 -6.38 12.25
N ALA A 122 7.88 -7.42 11.74
CA ALA A 122 7.51 -8.81 12.02
C ALA A 122 7.86 -9.21 13.47
N THR A 123 9.03 -8.79 13.94
CA THR A 123 9.47 -8.96 15.33
C THR A 123 8.52 -8.26 16.29
N GLU A 124 8.09 -7.04 15.95
CA GLU A 124 7.10 -6.29 16.73
C GLU A 124 5.75 -7.03 16.80
N LEU A 125 5.22 -7.47 15.66
CA LEU A 125 3.97 -8.23 15.58
C LEU A 125 4.03 -9.53 16.41
N ARG A 126 5.17 -10.23 16.38
CA ARG A 126 5.38 -11.45 17.19
C ARG A 126 5.41 -11.12 18.68
N ARG A 127 6.15 -10.08 19.09
CA ARG A 127 6.23 -9.63 20.50
C ARG A 127 4.86 -9.26 21.05
N ARG A 128 4.03 -8.58 20.25
CA ARG A 128 2.68 -8.18 20.62
C ARG A 128 1.69 -9.35 20.71
N LYS A 129 2.13 -10.59 20.44
CA LYS A 129 1.28 -11.78 20.32
C LYS A 129 0.08 -11.50 19.40
N PHE A 130 0.37 -11.21 18.14
CA PHE A 130 -0.62 -11.02 17.07
C PHE A 130 -1.70 -12.13 16.98
N GLY A 131 -1.52 -13.27 17.66
CA GLY A 131 -2.51 -14.33 17.80
C GLY A 131 -3.77 -14.01 18.64
N ALA A 132 -3.97 -12.80 19.19
CA ALA A 132 -5.09 -12.56 20.12
C ALA A 132 -5.86 -11.22 20.00
N VAL A 133 -5.68 -10.35 18.99
CA VAL A 133 -6.41 -9.05 18.99
C VAL A 133 -6.99 -8.65 17.63
N ASP A 134 -8.31 -8.48 17.64
CA ASP A 134 -9.28 -8.18 16.57
C ASP A 134 -9.11 -6.87 15.79
N THR A 135 -8.05 -6.09 15.98
CA THR A 135 -7.83 -4.83 15.25
C THR A 135 -6.35 -4.45 15.22
N TYR A 136 -5.74 -4.48 14.03
CA TYR A 136 -4.58 -3.62 13.77
C TYR A 136 -5.16 -2.20 13.64
N PRO A 137 -4.92 -1.29 14.61
CA PRO A 137 -5.63 -0.02 14.66
C PRO A 137 -5.34 0.78 13.40
N SER A 138 -6.38 1.39 12.82
CA SER A 138 -6.31 2.29 11.66
C SER A 138 -5.40 3.51 11.87
N THR A 139 -4.86 3.69 13.08
CA THR A 139 -3.84 4.69 13.44
C THR A 139 -2.46 4.39 12.85
N SER A 140 -2.33 3.43 11.93
CA SER A 140 -1.18 3.22 11.03
C SER A 140 -0.69 4.51 10.37
N SER A 141 -1.54 5.55 10.29
CA SER A 141 -1.14 6.91 9.94
C SER A 141 0.12 7.38 10.67
N LYS A 142 0.33 7.02 11.95
CA LYS A 142 1.50 7.48 12.71
C LYS A 142 2.81 6.79 12.31
N LEU A 143 2.74 5.53 11.83
CA LEU A 143 3.89 4.78 11.32
C LEU A 143 4.24 5.20 9.89
N LEU A 144 3.23 5.37 9.03
CA LEU A 144 3.38 5.78 7.63
C LEU A 144 3.90 7.23 7.47
N SER A 145 3.69 8.11 8.46
CA SER A 145 4.16 9.50 8.39
C SER A 145 5.67 9.67 8.55
N GLN A 146 6.39 8.67 9.09
CA GLN A 146 7.85 8.75 9.29
C GLN A 146 8.67 8.16 8.14
N GLU A 147 8.07 7.42 7.21
CA GLU A 147 8.80 6.66 6.18
C GLU A 147 9.09 7.47 4.89
N VAL A 148 8.78 8.77 4.86
CA VAL A 148 9.08 9.62 3.69
C VAL A 148 10.26 10.53 4.00
N GLU A 149 11.45 9.95 4.12
CA GLU A 149 12.62 10.65 3.60
C GLU A 149 12.57 10.47 2.09
N VAL A 150 12.32 11.57 1.39
CA VAL A 150 12.49 11.63 -0.06
C VAL A 150 13.99 11.52 -0.29
N SER A 151 14.50 10.31 -0.44
CA SER A 151 15.82 10.10 -1.01
C SER A 151 15.72 10.46 -2.48
N ASP A 152 16.06 11.71 -2.79
CA ASP A 152 16.56 12.10 -4.10
C ASP A 152 17.82 11.26 -4.38
N GLU A 153 17.65 10.04 -4.87
CA GLU A 153 18.72 9.29 -5.52
C GLU A 153 18.96 9.90 -6.91
N SER A 154 19.62 11.06 -6.87
CA SER A 154 20.47 11.51 -7.95
C SER A 154 21.74 10.65 -7.96
N ALA A 155 21.73 9.62 -8.80
CA ALA A 155 22.93 8.93 -9.28
C ALA A 155 22.62 8.49 -10.72
N GLY A 156 23.21 9.04 -11.78
CA GLY A 156 24.58 9.51 -11.92
C GLY A 156 25.43 8.36 -12.47
N LYS A 157 25.90 8.53 -13.72
CA LYS A 157 26.73 7.67 -14.61
C LYS A 157 25.86 6.93 -15.64
N ASN A 158 26.05 7.05 -16.96
CA ASN A 158 27.32 7.05 -17.70
C ASN A 158 27.13 7.43 -19.19
N GLU A 159 27.66 8.57 -19.63
CA GLU A 159 28.05 8.75 -21.03
C GLU A 159 29.27 9.68 -21.11
N THR A 160 30.45 9.11 -20.86
CA THR A 160 31.71 9.72 -21.32
C THR A 160 31.86 9.40 -22.79
N GLY A 161 31.49 10.36 -23.64
CA GLY A 161 31.95 10.41 -25.02
C GLY A 161 33.42 10.82 -25.09
N THR A 162 34.22 10.02 -25.77
CA THR A 162 35.51 10.40 -26.38
C THR A 162 35.72 9.33 -27.46
N GLY A 163 35.63 9.61 -28.76
CA GLY A 163 36.33 10.66 -29.48
C GLY A 163 37.68 10.10 -29.93
N LEU A 164 37.68 9.38 -31.06
CA LEU A 164 38.86 9.08 -31.88
C LEU A 164 38.45 9.23 -33.35
#